data_AF-A0A1H7WVL5-F1
#
_entry.id   AF-A0A1H7WVL5-F1
#
_cell.length_a   1.000
_cell.length_b   1.000
_cell.length_c   1.000
_cell.angle_alpha   90.00
_cell.angle_beta   90.00
_cell.angle_gamma   90.00
#
_symmetry.space_group_name_H-M   'P 1'
#
loop_
_entity.id
_entity.type
_entity.pdbx_description
1 polymer ?
#
loop_
_entity_poly.entity_id
_entity_poly.type
_entity_poly.pdbx_seq_one_letter_code
_entity_poly.pdbx_strand_id
1 'polypeptide(L)' 'MEPLKLGEETERKKHQQSIEDLCRLLEMPMEKISAAYAQELEMMRHTAKIKEFLPILVSRKVKSFLRRP' A
#
# COMPACT_ATOMS: atom_id res chain seq x y z
N MET A 1 -12.52 -9.80 -20.65
CA MET A 1 -11.89 -9.53 -19.34
C MET A 1 -10.77 -10.56 -19.23
N GLU A 2 -9.53 -10.17 -19.53
CA GLU A 2 -8.40 -11.09 -19.43
C GLU A 2 -8.19 -11.47 -17.96
N PRO A 3 -7.95 -12.75 -17.62
CA PRO A 3 -7.68 -13.14 -16.24
C PRO A 3 -6.35 -12.49 -15.81
N LEU A 4 -6.40 -11.72 -14.73
CA LEU A 4 -5.19 -11.17 -14.09
C LEU A 4 -4.27 -12.34 -13.74
N LYS A 5 -2.96 -12.19 -13.96
CA LYS A 5 -2.00 -13.24 -13.59
C LYS A 5 -2.12 -13.47 -12.08
N LEU A 6 -2.05 -14.73 -11.64
CA LEU A 6 -2.17 -15.14 -10.22
C LEU A 6 -1.28 -14.31 -9.26
N GLY A 7 -0.11 -13.87 -9.75
CA GLY A 7 0.79 -12.96 -9.04
C GLY A 7 0.20 -11.57 -8.81
N GLU A 8 -0.45 -10.97 -9.81
CA GLU A 8 -1.04 -9.63 -9.72
C GLU A 8 -2.26 -9.60 -8.80
N GLU A 9 -3.06 -10.68 -8.79
CA GLU A 9 -4.20 -10.78 -7.87
C GLU A 9 -3.74 -10.92 -6.40
N THR A 10 -2.67 -11.70 -6.19
CA THR A 10 -2.07 -11.87 -4.86
C THR A 10 -1.44 -10.57 -4.37
N GLU A 11 -0.76 -9.82 -5.23
CA GLU A 11 -0.22 -8.50 -4.91
C GLU A 11 -1.35 -7.50 -4.57
N ARG A 12 -2.41 -7.46 -5.37
CA ARG A 12 -3.56 -6.58 -5.12
C ARG A 12 -4.20 -6.85 -3.75
N LYS A 13 -4.39 -8.12 -3.39
CA LYS A 13 -4.92 -8.51 -2.06
C LYS A 13 -4.01 -8.04 -0.93
N LYS A 14 -2.68 -8.15 -1.08
CA LYS A 14 -1.71 -7.67 -0.07
C LYS A 14 -1.75 -6.15 0.10
N HIS A 15 -1.89 -5.40 -0.98
CA HIS A 15 -2.04 -3.94 -0.93
C HIS A 15 -3.35 -3.53 -0.26
N GLN A 16 -4.46 -4.18 -0.62
CA GLN A 16 -5.76 -3.88 -0.03
C GLN A 16 -5.79 -4.18 1.47
N GLN A 17 -5.28 -5.33 1.89
CA GLN A 17 -5.13 -5.68 3.30
C GLN A 17 -4.29 -4.62 4.05
N SER A 18 -3.17 -4.17 3.46
CA SER A 18 -2.32 -3.15 4.06
C SER A 18 -3.05 -1.82 4.27
N ILE A 19 -3.92 -1.42 3.33
CA ILE A 19 -4.73 -0.20 3.44
C ILE A 19 -5.76 -0.36 4.55
N GLU A 20 -6.46 -1.49 4.63
CA GLU A 20 -7.46 -1.74 5.67
C GLU A 20 -6.83 -1.74 7.08
N ASP A 21 -5.67 -2.39 7.23
CA ASP A 21 -4.91 -2.38 8.49
C ASP A 21 -4.50 -0.97 8.91
N LEU A 22 -4.07 -0.14 7.95
CA LEU A 22 -3.72 1.27 8.22
C LEU A 22 -4.94 2.11 8.62
N CYS A 23 -6.10 1.88 8.00
CA CYS A 23 -7.35 2.56 8.38
C CYS A 23 -7.72 2.24 9.82
N ARG A 24 -7.66 0.95 10.20
CA ARG A 24 -7.95 0.49 11.58
C ARG A 24 -6.93 1.04 12.58
N LEU A 25 -5.64 1.05 12.23
CA LEU A 25 -4.57 1.42 13.15
C LEU A 25 -4.42 2.94 13.36
N LEU A 26 -4.82 3.74 12.37
CA LEU A 26 -4.75 5.20 12.44
C LEU A 26 -6.11 5.86 12.69
N GLU A 27 -7.19 5.07 12.70
CA GLU A 27 -8.58 5.56 12.83
C GLU A 27 -8.91 6.65 11.80
N MET A 28 -8.37 6.49 10.58
CA MET A 28 -8.51 7.43 9.48
C MET A 28 -9.42 6.86 8.37
N PRO A 29 -10.13 7.73 7.63
CA PRO A 29 -10.96 7.29 6.53
C PRO A 29 -10.12 6.67 5.41
N MET A 30 -10.71 5.65 4.76
CA MET A 30 -10.07 4.89 3.68
C MET A 30 -9.56 5.79 2.57
N GLU A 31 -10.30 6.84 2.20
CA GLU A 31 -9.88 7.81 1.17
C GLU A 31 -8.52 8.46 1.48
N LYS A 32 -8.29 8.88 2.73
CA LYS A 32 -7.01 9.50 3.13
C LYS A 32 -5.87 8.49 3.11
N ILE A 33 -6.11 7.29 3.62
CA ILE A 33 -5.09 6.23 3.64
C ILE A 33 -4.77 5.77 2.21
N SER A 34 -5.78 5.54 1.37
CA SER A 34 -5.61 5.12 -0.02
C SER A 34 -4.85 6.16 -0.83
N ALA A 35 -5.13 7.46 -0.66
CA ALA A 35 -4.40 8.52 -1.34
C ALA A 35 -2.91 8.54 -0.93
N ALA A 36 -2.61 8.52 0.37
CA ALA A 36 -1.24 8.49 0.87
C ALA A 36 -0.50 7.21 0.43
N TYR A 37 -1.20 6.07 0.46
CA TYR A 37 -0.65 4.78 0.03
C TYR A 37 -0.35 4.75 -1.46
N ALA A 38 -1.21 5.29 -2.30
CA ALA A 38 -0.99 5.37 -3.74
C ALA A 38 0.24 6.23 -4.09
N GLN A 39 0.37 7.39 -3.43
CA GLN A 39 1.52 8.28 -3.62
C GLN A 39 2.84 7.59 -3.23
N GLU A 40 2.87 6.92 -2.08
CA GLU A 40 4.06 6.19 -1.62
C GLU A 40 4.36 4.96 -2.49
N LEU A 41 3.33 4.24 -2.94
CA LEU A 41 3.47 3.10 -3.84
C LEU A 41 4.06 3.52 -5.18
N GLU A 42 3.61 4.63 -5.76
CA GLU A 42 4.15 5.16 -7.01
C GLU A 42 5.63 5.51 -6.86
N MET A 43 5.99 6.27 -5.82
CA MET A 43 7.40 6.62 -5.56
C MET A 43 8.28 5.39 -5.37
N MET A 44 7.80 4.37 -4.65
CA MET A 44 8.58 3.16 -4.41
C MET A 44 8.63 2.22 -5.61
N ARG A 45 7.60 2.20 -6.48
CA ARG A 45 7.60 1.38 -7.70
C ARG A 45 8.75 1.73 -8.64
N HIS A 46 9.18 2.99 -8.65
CA HIS A 46 10.31 3.44 -9.47
C HIS A 46 11.67 3.05 -8.88
N THR A 47 11.75 2.76 -7.59
CA THR A 47 13.03 2.51 -6.89
C THR A 47 13.20 1.05 -6.42
N ALA A 48 12.11 0.29 -6.32
CA ALA A 48 12.13 -1.07 -5.78
C ALA A 48 12.60 -2.10 -6.81
N LYS A 49 13.76 -2.73 -6.54
CA LYS A 49 14.26 -3.88 -7.32
C LYS A 49 13.49 -5.18 -7.05
N ILE A 50 12.85 -5.30 -5.87
CA ILE A 50 12.08 -6.48 -5.47
C ILE A 50 10.65 -6.05 -5.14
N LYS A 51 9.71 -6.44 -5.99
CA LYS A 51 8.31 -5.99 -5.92
C LYS A 51 7.49 -6.69 -4.83
N GLU A 52 7.88 -7.90 -4.44
CA GLU A 52 7.17 -8.71 -3.44
C GLU A 52 7.10 -8.07 -2.04
N PHE A 53 8.05 -7.20 -1.71
CA PHE A 53 8.08 -6.48 -0.42
C PHE A 53 7.49 -5.07 -0.48
N LEU A 54 7.07 -4.59 -1.65
CA LEU A 54 6.45 -3.26 -1.81
C LEU A 54 5.28 -3.02 -0.85
N PRO A 55 4.33 -3.94 -0.66
CA PRO A 55 3.18 -3.68 0.22
C PRO A 55 3.59 -3.35 1.67
N ILE A 56 4.62 -4.03 2.17
CA ILE A 56 5.14 -3.87 3.53
C ILE A 56 5.90 -2.54 3.66
N LEU A 57 6.74 -2.23 2.67
CA LEU A 57 7.53 -1.00 2.66
C LEU A 57 6.63 0.24 2.57
N VAL A 58 5.66 0.22 1.66
CA VAL A 58 4.68 1.30 1.50
C VAL A 58 3.88 1.47 2.78
N SER A 59 3.37 0.38 3.36
CA SER A 59 2.61 0.47 4.62
C SER A 59 3.40 1.11 5.76
N ARG A 60 4.68 0.72 5.92
CA ARG A 60 5.57 1.35 6.92
C ARG A 60 5.78 2.84 6.68
N LYS A 61 5.96 3.25 5.42
CA LYS A 61 6.22 4.66 5.09
C LYS A 61 4.96 5.51 5.25
N VAL A 62 3.80 5.03 4.82
CA VAL A 62 2.50 5.68 5.06
C VAL A 62 2.24 5.85 6.56
N LYS A 63 2.48 4.80 7.37
CA LYS A 63 2.36 4.88 8.83
C LYS A 63 3.31 5.93 9.42
N SER A 64 4.55 5.98 8.96
CA SER A 64 5.52 6.98 9.45
C SER A 64 5.18 8.40 9.01
N PHE A 65 4.64 8.58 7.81
CA PHE A 65 4.25 9.87 7.27
C PHE A 65 3.05 10.45 8.02
N LEU A 66 2.01 9.64 8.21
CA LEU A 66 0.76 10.05 8.85
C LEU A 66 0.84 10.15 10.38
N ARG A 67 1.85 9.55 11.01
CA ARG A 67 2.12 9.69 12.45
C ARG A 67 2.98 10.90 12.82
N ARG A 68 3.54 11.64 11.85
CA ARG A 68 4.27 12.86 12.18
C ARG A 68 3.27 13.95 12.58
N PRO A 69 3.46 14.61 13.74
CA PRO A 69 2.62 15.70 14.21
C PRO A 69 2.69 16.92 13.29
#